data_AF-A0A925MAY9-F1
#
_entry.id   AF-A0A925MAY9-F1
#
_cell.length_a   1.000
_cell.length_b   1.000
_cell.length_c   1.000
_cell.angle_alpha   90.00
_cell.angle_beta   90.00
_cell.angle_gamma   90.00
#
_symmetry.space_group_name_H-M   'P 1'
#
loop_
_entity.id
_entity.type
_entity.pdbx_description
1 polymer ?
#
loop_
_entity_poly.entity_id
_entity_poly.type
_entity_poly.pdbx_seq_one_letter_code
_entity_poly.pdbx_strand_id
1 'polypeptide(L)'
;EYGAWAVANVHLRGRPRERGKGAPPAWDNVFRDSPSLGYVSATHQRGRDRGPTVWTWYYPFTGDARQARTQLAGAGYAEWAEVVLADLERAHPDLRGLVEHLEIGLWGHGMVRPRTGAMFGTDRAVRARPVGPIHLAHTDLSGIALFEEAFDHGLRAAREVAEALA
;
A
#
# COMPACT_ATOMS: atom_id res chain seq x y z
N GLU A 1 -7.87 -14.36 1.71
CA GLU A 1 -6.40 -14.34 1.51
C GLU A 1 -5.98 -12.88 1.47
N TYR A 2 -4.75 -12.55 1.86
CA TYR A 2 -4.24 -11.17 1.82
C TYR A 2 -3.08 -11.06 0.84
N GLY A 3 -3.02 -9.95 0.14
CA GLY A 3 -1.89 -9.54 -0.67
C GLY A 3 -0.80 -8.97 0.21
N ALA A 4 0.44 -9.32 -0.11
CA ALA A 4 1.61 -8.74 0.53
C ALA A 4 2.10 -7.54 -0.29
N TRP A 5 2.69 -6.56 0.39
CA TRP A 5 3.18 -5.32 -0.23
C TRP A 5 4.54 -4.96 0.36
N ALA A 6 5.46 -4.47 -0.48
CA ALA A 6 6.57 -3.64 -0.04
C ALA A 6 6.27 -2.19 -0.45
N VAL A 7 6.43 -1.27 0.48
CA VAL A 7 6.17 0.15 0.28
C VAL A 7 7.40 0.93 0.73
N ALA A 8 7.83 1.90 -0.06
CA ALA A 8 8.99 2.71 0.31
C ALA A 8 8.70 4.20 0.22
N ASN A 9 9.10 4.96 1.25
CA ASN A 9 9.15 6.42 1.17
C ASN A 9 10.59 6.84 0.86
N VAL A 10 10.76 7.51 -0.27
CA VAL A 10 12.04 7.99 -0.76
C VAL A 10 12.08 9.51 -0.60
N HIS A 11 12.91 9.99 0.31
CA HIS A 11 13.12 11.41 0.53
C HIS A 11 14.22 11.90 -0.42
N LEU A 12 13.89 12.88 -1.23
CA LEU A 12 14.76 13.42 -2.26
C LEU A 12 15.00 14.90 -1.98
N ARG A 13 16.26 15.35 -2.07
CA ARG A 13 16.61 16.77 -1.92
C ARG A 13 16.19 17.66 -3.10
N GLY A 14 15.80 17.05 -4.20
CA GLY A 14 15.41 17.71 -5.44
C GLY A 14 14.51 16.81 -6.29
N ARG A 15 14.00 17.36 -7.39
CA ARG A 15 13.24 16.59 -8.39
C ARG A 15 14.23 15.86 -9.31
N PRO A 16 14.15 14.52 -9.42
CA PRO A 16 14.94 13.78 -10.39
C PRO A 16 14.59 14.18 -11.82
N ARG A 17 15.53 13.95 -12.73
CA ARG A 17 15.30 14.14 -14.16
C ARG A 17 14.41 13.02 -14.70
N GLU A 18 13.46 13.41 -15.54
CA GLU A 18 12.70 12.45 -16.34
C GLU A 18 13.57 11.87 -17.45
N ARG A 19 13.43 10.57 -17.70
CA ARG A 19 14.09 9.93 -18.84
C ARG A 19 13.39 10.31 -20.14
N GLY A 20 14.09 11.02 -21.02
CA GLY A 20 13.61 11.39 -22.36
C GLY A 20 12.81 12.70 -22.39
N LYS A 21 12.04 12.92 -23.47
CA LYS A 21 11.17 14.12 -23.63
C LYS A 21 9.80 13.90 -22.96
N GLY A 22 9.80 13.28 -21.78
CA GLY A 22 8.59 12.89 -21.07
C GLY A 22 7.76 14.09 -20.58
N ALA A 23 6.53 13.80 -20.17
CA ALA A 23 5.70 14.74 -19.42
C ALA A 23 6.34 15.01 -18.03
N PRO A 24 6.08 16.18 -17.41
CA PRO A 24 6.49 16.40 -16.03
C PRO A 24 5.88 15.34 -15.09
N PRO A 25 6.53 15.03 -13.95
CA PRO A 25 6.03 14.02 -13.03
C PRO A 25 4.59 14.33 -12.58
N ALA A 26 3.72 13.34 -12.71
CA ALA A 26 2.35 13.41 -12.27
C ALA A 26 2.23 13.18 -10.76
N TRP A 27 1.01 13.28 -10.23
CA TRP A 27 0.76 12.83 -8.86
C TRP A 27 1.04 11.33 -8.71
N ASP A 28 0.57 10.53 -9.68
CA ASP A 28 0.72 9.08 -9.74
C ASP A 28 1.49 8.70 -11.02
N ASN A 29 2.56 7.92 -10.86
CA ASN A 29 3.51 7.60 -11.92
C ASN A 29 3.72 6.09 -11.95
N VAL A 30 3.27 5.45 -13.03
CA VAL A 30 3.34 3.99 -13.20
C VAL A 30 4.41 3.64 -14.23
N PHE A 31 5.22 2.64 -13.93
CA PHE A 31 6.25 2.17 -14.85
C PHE A 31 5.73 1.05 -15.76
N ARG A 32 5.91 1.23 -17.06
CA ARG A 32 5.71 0.14 -18.02
C ARG A 32 6.78 -0.93 -17.80
N ASP A 33 6.38 -2.19 -17.85
CA ASP A 33 7.27 -3.36 -17.70
C ASP A 33 8.04 -3.38 -16.37
N SER A 34 7.41 -2.90 -15.29
CA SER A 34 7.86 -3.12 -13.92
C SER A 34 6.84 -3.96 -13.15
N PRO A 35 7.27 -4.84 -12.24
CA PRO A 35 6.37 -5.50 -11.30
C PRO A 35 5.81 -4.53 -10.23
N SER A 36 6.36 -3.33 -10.07
CA SER A 36 5.83 -2.31 -9.16
C SER A 36 4.61 -1.59 -9.76
N LEU A 37 3.86 -0.90 -8.91
CA LEU A 37 2.85 0.08 -9.35
C LEU A 37 3.48 1.47 -9.57
N GLY A 38 4.81 1.58 -9.55
CA GLY A 38 5.53 2.84 -9.59
C GLY A 38 5.41 3.61 -8.27
N TYR A 39 5.21 4.92 -8.36
CA TYR A 39 5.22 5.80 -7.19
C TYR A 39 4.24 6.97 -7.30
N VAL A 40 3.81 7.45 -6.13
CA VAL A 40 3.09 8.71 -6.00
C VAL A 40 3.99 9.79 -5.40
N SER A 41 3.76 11.04 -5.79
CA SER A 41 4.38 12.19 -5.14
C SER A 41 3.58 12.56 -3.90
N ALA A 42 4.06 12.16 -2.71
CA ALA A 42 3.42 12.48 -1.43
C ALA A 42 3.40 13.99 -1.12
N THR A 43 4.15 14.80 -1.88
CA THR A 43 4.14 16.27 -1.79
C THR A 43 3.33 16.95 -2.89
N HIS A 44 2.64 16.20 -3.76
CA HIS A 44 1.96 16.76 -4.94
C HIS A 44 0.98 17.88 -4.57
N GLN A 45 0.17 17.70 -3.53
CA GLN A 45 -0.82 18.69 -3.09
C GLN A 45 -0.22 19.98 -2.50
N ARG A 46 1.12 20.04 -2.31
CA ARG A 46 1.80 21.29 -1.94
C ARG A 46 1.95 22.26 -3.13
N GLY A 47 1.65 21.81 -4.35
CA GLY A 47 1.68 22.65 -5.56
C GLY A 47 3.08 23.12 -5.98
N ARG A 48 4.13 22.44 -5.51
CA ARG A 48 5.54 22.77 -5.81
C ARG A 48 6.17 21.72 -6.71
N ASP A 49 6.50 22.13 -7.93
CA ASP A 49 7.16 21.32 -8.97
C ASP A 49 8.70 21.29 -8.86
N ARG A 50 9.28 21.88 -7.81
CA ARG A 50 10.73 22.00 -7.59
C ARG A 50 11.14 21.88 -6.13
N GLY A 51 12.40 21.52 -5.92
CA GLY A 51 13.00 21.35 -4.59
C GLY A 51 12.74 19.98 -3.96
N PRO A 52 12.94 19.84 -2.64
CA PRO A 52 12.79 18.58 -1.93
C PRO A 52 11.39 17.97 -2.03
N THR A 53 11.33 16.64 -1.99
CA THR A 53 10.08 15.87 -2.06
C THR A 53 10.18 14.53 -1.36
N VAL A 54 9.03 13.92 -1.11
CA VAL A 54 8.91 12.50 -0.78
C VAL A 54 8.11 11.81 -1.89
N TRP A 55 8.63 10.68 -2.36
CA TRP A 55 7.94 9.76 -3.26
C TRP A 55 7.61 8.48 -2.51
N THR A 56 6.36 8.01 -2.63
CA THR A 56 5.94 6.74 -2.05
C THR A 56 5.81 5.71 -3.17
N TRP A 57 6.68 4.71 -3.15
CA TRP A 57 6.77 3.63 -4.13
C TRP A 57 6.04 2.39 -3.63
N TYR A 58 5.36 1.68 -4.53
CA TYR A 58 4.50 0.53 -4.18
C TYR A 58 4.84 -0.71 -5.00
N TYR A 59 5.06 -1.83 -4.31
CA TYR A 59 5.32 -3.12 -4.92
C TYR A 59 4.33 -4.19 -4.42
N PRO A 60 3.37 -4.61 -5.26
CA PRO A 60 2.40 -5.63 -4.90
C PRO A 60 2.94 -7.04 -5.23
N PHE A 61 2.73 -7.99 -4.32
CA PHE A 61 2.96 -9.40 -4.59
C PHE A 61 1.68 -10.05 -5.11
N THR A 62 1.66 -10.40 -6.39
CA THR A 62 0.47 -10.92 -7.08
C THR A 62 0.33 -12.45 -7.05
N GLY A 63 1.44 -13.16 -6.77
CA GLY A 63 1.51 -14.62 -6.72
C GLY A 63 0.93 -15.26 -5.46
N ASP A 64 1.50 -16.39 -5.05
CA ASP A 64 1.11 -17.10 -3.83
C ASP A 64 1.41 -16.27 -2.58
N ALA A 65 0.42 -16.14 -1.69
CA ALA A 65 0.52 -15.26 -0.52
C ALA A 65 1.53 -15.78 0.52
N ARG A 66 1.72 -17.10 0.63
CA ARG A 66 2.70 -17.66 1.56
C ARG A 66 4.12 -17.41 1.05
N GLN A 67 4.38 -17.67 -0.23
CA GLN A 67 5.65 -17.38 -0.88
C GLN A 67 6.01 -15.91 -0.78
N ALA A 68 5.05 -15.01 -1.02
CA ALA A 68 5.24 -13.57 -0.89
C ALA A 68 5.69 -13.17 0.53
N ARG A 69 5.06 -13.71 1.58
CA ARG A 69 5.47 -13.46 2.97
C ARG A 69 6.86 -14.02 3.28
N THR A 70 7.18 -15.20 2.77
CA THR A 70 8.53 -15.78 2.90
C THR A 70 9.58 -14.89 2.23
N GLN A 71 9.30 -14.37 1.04
CA GLN A 71 10.20 -13.46 0.34
C GLN A 71 10.38 -12.13 1.10
N LEU A 72 9.30 -11.54 1.61
CA LEU A 72 9.37 -10.33 2.43
C LEU A 72 10.24 -10.55 3.68
N ALA A 73 10.10 -11.68 4.36
CA ALA A 73 10.86 -12.00 5.57
C ALA A 73 12.32 -12.39 5.28
N GLY A 74 12.62 -12.83 4.05
CA GLY A 74 13.93 -13.37 3.67
C GLY A 74 14.96 -12.32 3.25
N ALA A 75 14.53 -11.11 2.87
CA ALA A 75 15.41 -10.05 2.39
C ALA A 75 15.59 -8.94 3.45
N GLY A 76 16.83 -8.47 3.59
CA GLY A 76 17.20 -7.38 4.50
C GLY A 76 16.93 -6.00 3.91
N TYR A 77 17.10 -4.96 4.73
CA TYR A 77 16.90 -3.56 4.32
C TYR A 77 17.72 -3.18 3.09
N ALA A 78 19.01 -3.54 3.04
CA ALA A 78 19.89 -3.18 1.93
C ALA A 78 19.43 -3.77 0.59
N GLU A 79 18.96 -5.03 0.60
CA GLU A 79 18.44 -5.69 -0.60
C GLU A 79 17.15 -5.02 -1.07
N TRP A 80 16.23 -4.71 -0.14
CA TRP A 80 15.02 -3.96 -0.47
C TRP A 80 15.31 -2.55 -0.96
N ALA A 81 16.29 -1.87 -0.39
CA ALA A 81 16.72 -0.55 -0.84
C ALA A 81 17.20 -0.60 -2.30
N GLU A 82 17.99 -1.61 -2.66
CA GLU A 82 18.42 -1.81 -4.04
C GLU A 82 17.24 -2.09 -4.98
N VAL A 83 16.26 -2.90 -4.58
CA VAL A 83 15.04 -3.14 -5.39
C VAL A 83 14.28 -1.83 -5.66
N VAL A 84 14.06 -1.01 -4.63
CA VAL A 84 13.36 0.28 -4.74
C VAL A 84 14.11 1.24 -5.66
N LEU A 85 15.41 1.43 -5.41
CA LEU A 85 16.23 2.40 -6.14
C LEU A 85 16.43 1.98 -7.59
N ALA A 86 16.72 0.70 -7.84
CA ALA A 86 16.90 0.18 -9.20
C ALA A 86 15.62 0.31 -10.04
N ASP A 87 14.43 0.13 -9.44
CA ASP A 87 13.17 0.30 -10.16
C ASP A 87 12.90 1.78 -10.50
N LEU A 88 13.07 2.68 -9.53
CA LEU A 88 12.88 4.12 -9.74
C LEU A 88 13.90 4.71 -10.75
N GLU A 89 15.14 4.22 -10.77
CA GLU A 89 16.18 4.66 -11.72
C GLU A 89 15.87 4.36 -13.18
N ARG A 90 14.94 3.43 -13.46
CA ARG A 90 14.48 3.13 -14.82
C ARG A 90 13.92 4.37 -15.51
N ALA A 91 13.20 5.21 -14.76
CA ALA A 91 12.62 6.47 -15.21
C ALA A 91 13.45 7.69 -14.78
N HIS A 92 14.27 7.56 -13.72
CA HIS A 92 14.97 8.68 -13.10
C HIS A 92 16.47 8.40 -12.88
N PRO A 93 17.32 8.56 -13.92
CA PRO A 93 18.71 8.10 -13.87
C PRO A 93 19.60 8.78 -12.81
N ASP A 94 19.23 9.98 -12.35
CA ASP A 94 19.96 10.74 -11.33
C ASP A 94 19.35 10.60 -9.91
N LEU A 95 18.33 9.73 -9.75
CA LEU A 95 17.59 9.55 -8.50
C LEU A 95 18.51 9.29 -7.30
N ARG A 96 19.38 8.28 -7.38
CA ARG A 96 20.26 7.90 -6.24
C ARG A 96 21.09 9.06 -5.74
N GLY A 97 21.56 9.89 -6.68
CA GLY A 97 22.29 11.09 -6.35
C GLY A 97 21.49 12.02 -5.45
N LEU A 98 20.16 12.03 -5.52
CA LEU A 98 19.25 12.94 -4.81
C LEU A 98 18.65 12.37 -3.52
N VAL A 99 18.79 11.07 -3.25
CA VAL A 99 18.23 10.42 -2.05
C VAL A 99 18.93 10.92 -0.79
N GLU A 100 18.14 11.36 0.18
CA GLU A 100 18.62 11.73 1.53
C GLU A 100 18.26 10.68 2.57
N HIS A 101 17.09 10.07 2.42
CA HIS A 101 16.55 9.09 3.36
C HIS A 101 15.62 8.12 2.64
N LEU A 102 15.61 6.87 3.08
CA LEU A 102 14.78 5.81 2.51
C LEU A 102 14.17 5.00 3.65
N GLU A 103 12.84 4.88 3.64
CA GLU A 103 12.09 4.07 4.59
C GLU A 103 11.36 2.97 3.84
N ILE A 104 11.36 1.77 4.39
CA ILE A 104 10.76 0.61 3.74
C ILE A 104 9.84 -0.10 4.73
N GLY A 105 8.56 -0.18 4.39
CA GLY A 105 7.53 -0.93 5.10
C GLY A 105 7.20 -2.23 4.37
N LEU A 106 7.32 -3.35 5.07
CA LEU A 106 7.01 -4.68 4.55
C LEU A 106 5.69 -5.18 5.16
N TRP A 107 4.65 -5.30 4.35
CA TRP A 107 3.29 -5.61 4.77
C TRP A 107 2.90 -7.01 4.30
N GLY A 108 3.10 -8.03 5.14
CA GLY A 108 2.76 -9.42 4.81
C GLY A 108 1.25 -9.69 4.62
N HIS A 109 0.41 -8.79 5.13
CA HIS A 109 -1.05 -8.82 5.03
C HIS A 109 -1.59 -7.42 4.71
N GLY A 110 -1.00 -6.76 3.70
CA GLY A 110 -1.29 -5.35 3.40
C GLY A 110 -2.74 -5.10 2.99
N MET A 111 -3.36 -6.00 2.22
CA MET A 111 -4.74 -5.81 1.75
C MET A 111 -5.46 -7.14 1.53
N VAL A 112 -6.75 -7.21 1.83
CA VAL A 112 -7.58 -8.37 1.47
C VAL A 112 -7.59 -8.58 -0.04
N ARG A 113 -7.47 -9.83 -0.49
CA ARG A 113 -7.64 -10.23 -1.89
C ARG A 113 -9.03 -10.83 -2.07
N PRO A 114 -10.03 -10.04 -2.50
CA PRO A 114 -11.35 -10.59 -2.76
C PRO A 114 -11.25 -11.64 -3.88
N ARG A 115 -11.94 -12.77 -3.68
CA ARG A 115 -12.18 -13.78 -4.72
C ARG A 115 -13.63 -13.71 -5.15
N THR A 116 -13.98 -14.32 -6.27
CA THR A 116 -15.37 -14.46 -6.70
C THR A 116 -16.22 -15.00 -5.55
N GLY A 117 -17.33 -14.33 -5.25
CA GLY A 117 -18.22 -14.66 -4.13
C GLY A 117 -17.88 -13.99 -2.79
N ALA A 118 -16.74 -13.27 -2.66
CA ALA A 118 -16.35 -12.65 -1.39
C ALA A 118 -17.27 -11.51 -0.93
N MET A 119 -17.83 -10.72 -1.86
CA MET A 119 -18.67 -9.57 -1.49
C MET A 119 -20.13 -9.96 -1.19
N PHE A 120 -20.72 -10.86 -1.99
CA PHE A 120 -22.15 -11.20 -1.91
C PHE A 120 -22.43 -12.61 -1.37
N GLY A 121 -21.40 -13.32 -0.92
CA GLY A 121 -21.54 -14.62 -0.29
C GLY A 121 -22.13 -14.54 1.13
N THR A 122 -22.70 -15.64 1.60
CA THR A 122 -23.30 -15.75 2.94
C THR A 122 -22.26 -15.78 4.07
N ASP A 123 -21.03 -16.22 3.78
CA ASP A 123 -19.93 -16.33 4.74
C ASP A 123 -19.62 -15.02 5.47
N ARG A 124 -19.78 -13.89 4.79
CA ARG A 124 -19.50 -12.55 5.34
C ARG A 124 -20.46 -12.21 6.48
N ALA A 125 -21.75 -12.49 6.30
CA ALA A 125 -22.77 -12.27 7.32
C ALA A 125 -22.55 -13.18 8.55
N VAL A 126 -22.06 -14.40 8.33
CA VAL A 126 -21.68 -15.31 9.44
C VAL A 126 -20.49 -14.75 10.20
N ARG A 127 -19.45 -14.26 9.50
CA ARG A 127 -18.25 -13.68 10.12
C ARG A 127 -18.49 -12.35 10.83
N ALA A 128 -19.54 -11.62 10.46
CA ALA A 128 -19.90 -10.37 11.11
C ALA A 128 -20.59 -10.56 12.47
N ARG A 129 -21.03 -11.79 12.80
CA ARG A 129 -21.72 -12.06 14.06
C ARG A 129 -20.77 -11.87 15.26
N PRO A 130 -21.24 -11.26 16.36
CA PRO A 130 -20.48 -11.17 17.59
C PRO A 130 -20.11 -12.54 18.15
N VAL A 131 -18.97 -12.61 18.84
CA VAL A 131 -18.51 -13.80 19.57
C VAL A 131 -18.59 -13.49 21.07
N GLY A 132 -19.74 -13.80 21.67
CA GLY A 132 -20.05 -13.38 23.03
C GLY A 132 -20.01 -11.84 23.13
N PRO A 133 -19.22 -11.25 24.05
CA PRO A 133 -19.11 -9.79 24.18
C PRO A 133 -18.17 -9.14 23.14
N ILE A 134 -17.64 -9.90 22.18
CA ILE A 134 -16.67 -9.39 21.18
C ILE A 134 -17.39 -9.07 19.87
N HIS A 135 -17.43 -7.78 19.50
CA HIS A 135 -17.98 -7.28 18.25
C HIS A 135 -16.86 -6.98 17.25
N LEU A 136 -16.98 -7.52 16.03
CA LEU A 136 -15.96 -7.39 14.99
C LEU A 136 -16.20 -6.16 14.12
N ALA A 137 -15.13 -5.40 13.83
CA ALA A 137 -15.20 -4.11 13.14
C ALA A 137 -14.17 -3.95 11.99
N HIS A 138 -13.62 -5.06 11.48
CA HIS A 138 -12.58 -5.03 10.46
C HIS A 138 -13.15 -4.89 9.04
N THR A 139 -12.40 -4.27 8.11
CA THR A 139 -12.80 -4.08 6.70
C THR A 139 -13.02 -5.38 5.92
N ASP A 140 -12.53 -6.51 6.41
CA ASP A 140 -12.82 -7.82 5.79
C ASP A 140 -14.31 -8.18 5.81
N LEU A 141 -15.06 -7.55 6.71
CA LEU A 141 -16.52 -7.69 6.78
C LEU A 141 -17.22 -6.99 5.61
N SER A 142 -16.52 -6.16 4.83
CA SER A 142 -16.97 -5.61 3.55
C SER A 142 -16.40 -6.39 2.36
N GLY A 143 -15.24 -7.00 2.55
CA GLY A 143 -14.48 -7.71 1.52
C GLY A 143 -13.53 -6.82 0.72
N ILE A 144 -13.39 -5.55 1.10
CA ILE A 144 -12.50 -4.55 0.49
C ILE A 144 -11.87 -3.71 1.60
N ALA A 145 -10.61 -3.27 1.43
CA ALA A 145 -9.88 -2.51 2.45
C ALA A 145 -9.97 -1.00 2.19
N LEU A 146 -11.15 -0.44 2.38
CA LEU A 146 -11.38 1.01 2.23
C LEU A 146 -11.51 1.69 3.59
N PHE A 147 -11.17 2.97 3.64
CA PHE A 147 -11.28 3.78 4.85
C PHE A 147 -12.74 3.90 5.31
N GLU A 148 -13.66 4.11 4.36
CA GLU A 148 -15.10 4.24 4.60
C GLU A 148 -15.68 2.98 5.23
N GLU A 149 -15.24 1.81 4.77
CA GLU A 149 -15.67 0.52 5.31
C GLU A 149 -15.13 0.29 6.73
N ALA A 150 -13.89 0.72 7.00
CA ALA A 150 -13.31 0.64 8.33
C ALA A 150 -14.12 1.51 9.31
N PHE A 151 -14.50 2.71 8.86
CA PHE A 151 -15.27 3.65 9.64
C PHE A 151 -16.71 3.16 9.89
N ASP A 152 -17.40 2.68 8.84
CA ASP A 152 -18.75 2.12 8.94
C ASP A 152 -18.80 0.95 9.94
N HIS A 153 -17.88 0.00 9.81
CA HIS A 153 -17.84 -1.16 10.71
C HIS A 153 -17.45 -0.80 12.13
N GLY A 154 -16.60 0.21 12.32
CA GLY A 154 -16.33 0.79 13.64
C GLY A 154 -17.59 1.36 14.29
N LEU A 155 -18.36 2.16 13.54
CA LEU A 155 -19.63 2.73 14.04
C LEU A 155 -20.67 1.65 14.34
N ARG A 156 -20.81 0.66 13.45
CA ARG A 156 -21.73 -0.46 13.65
C ARG A 156 -21.39 -1.22 14.93
N ALA A 157 -20.13 -1.65 15.10
CA ALA A 157 -19.71 -2.40 16.27
C ALA A 157 -19.90 -1.60 17.57
N ALA A 158 -19.62 -0.28 17.54
CA ALA A 158 -19.85 0.58 18.70
C ALA A 158 -21.35 0.65 19.11
N ARG A 159 -22.27 0.70 18.14
CA ARG A 159 -23.72 0.67 18.41
C ARG A 159 -24.16 -0.68 18.98
N GLU A 160 -23.73 -1.77 18.38
CA GLU A 160 -24.06 -3.12 18.85
C GLU A 160 -23.58 -3.36 20.29
N VAL A 161 -22.38 -2.87 20.64
CA VAL A 161 -21.87 -2.93 22.01
C VAL A 161 -22.74 -2.09 22.95
N ALA A 162 -23.12 -0.88 22.57
CA ALA A 162 -23.97 -0.02 23.38
C ALA A 162 -25.35 -0.66 23.65
N GLU A 163 -25.94 -1.30 22.64
CA GLU A 163 -27.21 -2.03 22.76
C GLU A 163 -27.08 -3.28 23.65
N ALA A 164 -25.99 -4.02 23.55
CA ALA A 164 -25.76 -5.23 24.36
C ALA A 164 -25.49 -4.94 25.85
N LEU A 165 -25.08 -3.72 26.16
CA LEU A 165 -24.81 -3.24 27.53
C LEU A 165 -26.03 -2.56 28.19
N ALA A 166 -27.07 -2.26 27.41
CA ALA A 166 -28.32 -1.65 27.89
C ALA A 166 -29.25 -2.70 28.51
#